data_AF-A0A183SWS6-F1
#
_entry.id   AF-A0A183SWS6-F1
#
_cell.length_a   1.000
_cell.length_b   1.000
_cell.length_c   1.000
_cell.angle_alpha   90.00
_cell.angle_beta   90.00
_cell.angle_gamma   90.00
#
_symmetry.space_group_name_H-M   'P 1'
#
loop_
_entity.id
_entity.type
_entity.pdbx_description
1 polymer ?
#
loop_
_entity_poly.entity_id
_entity_poly.type
_entity_poly.pdbx_seq_one_letter_code
_entity_poly.pdbx_strand_id
1 'polypeptide(L)'
;MQDAWMIRKAEELQGYAECNEIKNFFKAIKAIYGPCIKGTSPLLSSDGTTLLTEKLKILKCLAEVFRSVLNCSSAISDAAIDQLPQVDPNNDLDLPPSLPETIRAVQQISSGKAPVSDAIPPEVCKHSGPRLMAELTTLF
;
A
#
# COMPACT_ATOMS: atom_id res chain seq x y z
N MET A 1 -26.46 -15.60 13.52
CA MET A 1 -25.34 -16.37 14.11
C MET A 1 -24.16 -16.17 13.18
N GLN A 2 -23.37 -15.10 13.37
CA GLN A 2 -22.12 -14.92 12.63
C GLN A 2 -21.10 -15.89 13.22
N ASP A 3 -20.47 -16.71 12.38
CA ASP A 3 -19.50 -17.69 12.86
C ASP A 3 -18.29 -16.98 13.48
N ALA A 4 -18.16 -17.06 14.80
CA ALA A 4 -17.01 -16.56 15.57
C ALA A 4 -15.67 -17.17 15.10
N TRP A 5 -15.73 -18.25 14.30
CA TRP A 5 -14.58 -18.81 13.60
C TRP A 5 -14.17 -17.96 12.38
N MET A 6 -15.11 -17.50 11.56
CA MET A 6 -14.83 -16.66 10.39
C MET A 6 -14.25 -15.29 10.78
N ILE A 7 -14.78 -14.69 11.85
CA ILE A 7 -14.29 -13.40 12.38
C ILE A 7 -12.81 -13.53 12.80
N ARG A 8 -12.48 -14.55 13.59
CA ARG A 8 -11.08 -14.80 14.02
C ARG A 8 -10.15 -15.08 12.84
N LYS A 9 -10.63 -15.77 11.81
CA LYS A 9 -9.84 -16.03 10.60
C LYS A 9 -9.60 -14.77 9.77
N ALA A 10 -10.57 -13.86 9.71
CA ALA A 10 -10.42 -12.57 9.05
C ALA A 10 -9.40 -11.67 9.79
N GLU A 11 -9.47 -11.59 11.11
CA GLU A 11 -8.50 -10.84 11.94
C GLU A 11 -7.08 -11.37 11.77
N GLU A 12 -6.90 -12.70 11.76
CA GLU A 12 -5.61 -13.35 11.52
C GLU A 12 -5.03 -13.03 10.13
N LEU A 13 -5.87 -13.09 9.08
CA LEU A 13 -5.46 -12.74 7.71
C LEU A 13 -5.10 -11.26 7.59
N GLN A 14 -5.86 -10.39 8.24
CA GLN A 14 -5.60 -8.96 8.25
C GLN A 14 -4.27 -8.65 8.96
N GLY A 15 -4.00 -9.27 10.12
CA GLY A 15 -2.72 -9.12 10.81
C GLY A 15 -1.53 -9.53 9.94
N TYR A 16 -1.64 -10.65 9.19
CA TYR A 16 -0.58 -11.04 8.25
C TYR A 16 -0.41 -10.06 7.09
N ALA A 17 -1.48 -9.44 6.59
CA ALA A 17 -1.40 -8.44 5.54
C ALA A 17 -0.72 -7.15 6.04
N GLU A 18 -1.11 -6.67 7.23
CA GLU A 18 -0.55 -5.47 7.86
C GLU A 18 0.93 -5.63 8.24
N CYS A 19 1.36 -6.84 8.64
CA CYS A 19 2.75 -7.16 8.92
C CYS A 19 3.58 -7.57 7.68
N ASN A 20 3.01 -7.51 6.47
CA ASN A 20 3.64 -7.95 5.21
C ASN A 20 4.17 -9.41 5.25
N GLU A 21 3.52 -10.28 6.04
CA GLU A 21 3.88 -11.69 6.19
C GLU A 21 3.20 -12.57 5.13
N ILE A 22 3.53 -12.31 3.86
CA ILE A 22 2.88 -12.94 2.68
C ILE A 22 2.89 -14.48 2.77
N LYS A 23 3.95 -15.10 3.28
CA LYS A 23 4.01 -16.57 3.45
C LYS A 23 2.96 -17.09 4.42
N ASN A 24 2.77 -16.40 5.55
CA ASN A 24 1.80 -16.82 6.57
C ASN A 24 0.37 -16.54 6.10
N PHE A 25 0.15 -15.41 5.41
CA PHE A 25 -1.10 -15.08 4.75
C PHE A 25 -1.55 -16.20 3.79
N PHE A 26 -0.67 -16.63 2.87
CA PHE A 26 -0.98 -17.71 1.94
C PHE A 26 -1.23 -19.05 2.64
N LYS A 27 -0.49 -19.34 3.72
CA LYS A 27 -0.70 -20.56 4.52
C LYS A 27 -2.07 -20.56 5.20
N ALA A 28 -2.49 -19.43 5.76
CA ALA A 28 -3.79 -19.26 6.40
C ALA A 28 -4.95 -19.38 5.39
N ILE A 29 -4.85 -18.75 4.21
CA ILE A 29 -5.82 -18.92 3.12
C ILE A 29 -5.96 -20.39 2.73
N LYS A 30 -4.83 -21.09 2.56
CA LYS A 30 -4.83 -22.50 2.19
C LYS A 30 -5.45 -23.40 3.26
N ALA A 31 -5.38 -23.01 4.54
CA ALA A 31 -6.03 -23.74 5.63
C ALA A 31 -7.57 -23.57 5.60
N ILE A 32 -8.08 -22.42 5.16
CA ILE A 32 -9.51 -22.12 5.05
C ILE A 32 -10.13 -22.88 3.85
N TYR A 33 -9.49 -22.77 2.68
CA TYR A 33 -10.02 -23.34 1.44
C TYR A 33 -9.56 -24.78 1.17
N GLY A 34 -8.61 -25.31 1.95
CA GLY A 34 -8.04 -26.64 1.77
C GLY A 34 -6.96 -26.72 0.68
N PRO A 35 -6.53 -27.94 0.29
CA PRO A 35 -5.57 -28.14 -0.77
C PRO A 35 -6.04 -27.46 -2.05
N CYS A 36 -5.27 -26.48 -2.54
CA CYS A 36 -5.53 -25.81 -3.81
C CYS A 36 -5.61 -26.87 -4.92
N ILE A 37 -6.83 -27.15 -5.38
CA ILE A 37 -7.08 -28.00 -6.53
C ILE A 37 -6.47 -27.24 -7.69
N LYS A 38 -5.44 -27.79 -8.33
CA LYS A 38 -4.82 -27.19 -9.53
C LYS A 38 -5.78 -27.33 -10.72
N GLY A 39 -6.98 -26.81 -10.60
CA GLY A 39 -7.88 -26.55 -11.71
C GLY A 39 -7.51 -25.19 -12.27
N THR A 40 -7.25 -25.11 -13.57
CA THR A 40 -7.34 -23.83 -14.26
C THR A 40 -8.80 -23.41 -14.16
N SER A 41 -9.10 -22.51 -13.22
CA SER A 41 -10.45 -21.96 -13.10
C SER A 41 -10.77 -21.24 -14.40
N PRO A 42 -11.81 -21.64 -15.13
CA PRO A 42 -12.17 -20.94 -16.34
C PRO A 42 -12.62 -19.52 -15.99
N LEU A 43 -12.05 -18.52 -16.65
CA LEU A 43 -12.47 -17.13 -16.46
C LEU A 43 -13.47 -16.72 -17.53
N LEU A 44 -14.42 -15.86 -17.18
CA LEU A 44 -15.22 -15.21 -18.20
C LEU A 44 -14.38 -14.18 -18.96
N SER A 45 -14.65 -14.04 -20.26
CA SER A 45 -14.19 -12.93 -21.09
C SER A 45 -14.76 -11.60 -20.56
N SER A 46 -14.16 -10.47 -20.94
CA SER A 46 -14.57 -9.14 -20.43
C SER A 46 -16.01 -8.76 -20.81
N ASP A 47 -16.54 -9.34 -21.88
CA ASP A 47 -17.93 -9.23 -22.34
C ASP A 47 -18.87 -10.25 -21.66
N GLY A 48 -18.36 -11.13 -20.81
CA GLY A 48 -19.14 -12.11 -20.04
C GLY A 48 -19.70 -13.29 -20.83
N THR A 49 -19.46 -13.37 -22.14
CA THR A 49 -20.11 -14.36 -23.03
C THR A 49 -19.37 -15.70 -23.13
N THR A 50 -18.05 -15.67 -22.97
CA THR A 50 -17.18 -16.82 -23.28
C THR A 50 -16.36 -17.25 -22.07
N LEU A 51 -16.31 -18.55 -21.83
CA LEU A 51 -15.50 -19.17 -20.80
C LEU A 51 -14.08 -19.46 -21.32
N LEU A 52 -13.09 -18.76 -20.80
CA LEU A 52 -11.69 -18.87 -21.16
C LEU A 52 -11.01 -19.96 -20.34
N THR A 53 -10.63 -21.05 -21.00
CA THR A 53 -9.94 -22.21 -20.39
C THR A 53 -8.44 -22.22 -20.73
N GLU A 54 -8.02 -21.52 -21.77
CA GLU A 54 -6.62 -21.42 -22.20
C GLU A 54 -5.86 -20.35 -21.40
N LYS A 55 -4.70 -20.72 -20.86
CA LYS A 55 -3.85 -19.85 -20.03
C LYS A 55 -3.49 -18.51 -20.69
N LEU A 56 -3.17 -18.52 -21.99
CA LEU A 56 -2.83 -17.29 -22.72
C LEU A 56 -4.03 -16.34 -22.85
N LYS A 57 -5.22 -16.89 -23.08
CA LYS A 57 -6.47 -16.11 -23.17
C LYS A 57 -6.85 -15.52 -21.82
N ILE A 58 -6.67 -16.29 -20.74
CA ILE A 58 -6.85 -15.82 -19.36
C ILE A 58 -5.91 -14.65 -19.05
N LEU A 59 -4.61 -14.77 -19.35
CA LEU A 59 -3.64 -13.71 -19.08
C LEU A 59 -3.93 -12.45 -19.88
N LYS A 60 -4.37 -12.59 -21.14
CA LYS A 60 -4.78 -11.46 -21.97
C LYS A 60 -6.01 -10.75 -21.41
N CYS A 61 -7.03 -11.51 -21.01
CA CYS A 61 -8.24 -10.96 -20.38
C CYS A 61 -7.90 -10.21 -19.09
N LEU A 62 -7.04 -10.79 -18.24
CA LEU A 62 -6.57 -10.10 -17.03
C LEU A 62 -5.83 -8.81 -17.37
N ALA A 63 -4.92 -8.81 -18.34
CA ALA A 63 -4.22 -7.61 -18.76
C ALA A 63 -5.17 -6.51 -19.27
N GLU A 64 -6.22 -6.88 -20.02
CA GLU A 64 -7.25 -5.95 -20.49
C GLU A 64 -8.06 -5.37 -19.33
N VAL A 65 -8.50 -6.20 -18.39
CA VAL A 65 -9.23 -5.78 -17.19
C VAL A 65 -8.37 -4.87 -16.33
N PHE A 66 -7.13 -5.25 -16.03
CA PHE A 66 -6.18 -4.41 -15.28
C PHE A 66 -5.93 -3.08 -15.99
N ARG A 67 -5.75 -3.09 -17.31
CA ARG A 67 -5.58 -1.87 -18.08
C ARG A 67 -6.81 -0.97 -17.96
N SER A 68 -8.02 -1.52 -18.06
CA SER A 68 -9.25 -0.75 -17.94
C SER A 68 -9.43 -0.15 -16.55
N VAL A 69 -9.10 -0.89 -15.49
CA VAL A 69 -9.21 -0.42 -14.10
C VAL A 69 -8.17 0.64 -13.80
N LEU A 70 -6.90 0.40 -14.16
CA LEU A 70 -5.79 1.29 -13.81
C LEU A 70 -5.70 2.53 -14.71
N ASN A 71 -6.17 2.44 -15.96
CA ASN A 71 -6.21 3.57 -16.89
C ASN A 71 -7.61 4.13 -17.07
N CYS A 72 -8.55 3.80 -16.17
CA CYS A 72 -9.84 4.46 -16.13
C CYS A 72 -9.59 5.93 -15.84
N SER A 73 -9.86 6.79 -16.81
CA SER A 73 -9.86 8.23 -16.60
C SER A 73 -10.89 8.52 -15.51
N SER A 74 -10.40 8.87 -14.33
CA SER A 74 -11.24 9.22 -13.19
C SER A 74 -11.65 10.67 -13.39
N ALA A 75 -12.72 10.90 -14.15
CA ALA A 75 -13.37 12.20 -14.20
C ALA A 75 -14.13 12.36 -12.87
N ILE A 76 -13.47 12.94 -11.88
CA ILE A 76 -14.14 13.38 -10.66
C ILE A 76 -15.10 14.50 -11.08
N SER A 77 -16.39 14.33 -10.77
CA SER A 77 -17.40 15.34 -11.08
C SER A 77 -17.13 16.62 -10.30
N ASP A 78 -17.17 17.78 -10.96
CA ASP A 78 -17.03 19.10 -10.29
C ASP A 78 -18.07 19.25 -9.17
N ALA A 79 -19.30 18.79 -9.39
CA ALA A 79 -20.34 18.77 -8.36
C ALA A 79 -20.00 17.91 -7.13
N ALA A 80 -19.12 16.91 -7.26
CA ALA A 80 -18.63 16.12 -6.12
C ALA A 80 -17.48 16.86 -5.40
N ILE A 81 -16.64 17.59 -6.14
CA ILE A 81 -15.58 18.46 -5.58
C ILE A 81 -16.20 19.62 -4.79
N ASP A 82 -17.24 20.26 -5.33
CA ASP A 82 -17.96 21.36 -4.70
C ASP A 82 -18.69 20.94 -3.42
N GLN A 83 -19.05 19.65 -3.30
CA GLN A 83 -19.68 19.08 -2.10
C GLN A 83 -18.68 18.68 -1.02
N LEU A 84 -17.37 18.60 -1.32
CA LEU A 84 -16.37 18.31 -0.32
C LEU A 84 -16.18 19.53 0.59
N PRO A 85 -16.19 19.36 1.92
CA PRO A 85 -15.86 20.45 2.82
C PRO A 85 -14.43 20.91 2.56
N GLN A 86 -14.29 22.13 2.07
CA GLN A 86 -12.99 22.77 1.88
C GLN A 86 -12.43 23.09 3.26
N VAL A 87 -11.24 22.55 3.55
CA VAL A 87 -10.48 22.90 4.75
C VAL A 87 -9.58 24.07 4.38
N ASP A 88 -9.49 25.07 5.25
CA ASP A 88 -8.58 26.19 5.05
C ASP A 88 -7.15 25.68 4.74
N PRO A 89 -6.44 26.30 3.79
CA PRO A 89 -5.07 25.91 3.48
C PRO A 89 -4.24 25.93 4.77
N ASN A 90 -3.56 24.81 5.06
CA ASN A 90 -2.70 24.73 6.23
C ASN A 90 -1.41 25.50 5.97
N ASN A 91 -1.42 26.80 6.30
CA ASN A 91 -0.27 27.68 6.16
C ASN A 91 0.93 27.25 7.02
N ASP A 92 0.73 26.37 8.01
CA ASP A 92 1.84 25.82 8.80
C ASP A 92 2.77 24.95 7.94
N LEU A 93 2.28 24.41 6.81
CA LEU A 93 3.10 23.64 5.87
C LEU A 93 4.08 24.51 5.08
N ASP A 94 3.84 25.81 4.99
CA ASP A 94 4.75 26.77 4.35
C ASP A 94 5.86 27.27 5.30
N LEU A 95 5.75 26.93 6.59
CA LEU A 95 6.78 27.27 7.56
C LEU A 95 7.97 26.32 7.45
N PRO A 96 9.20 26.82 7.60
CA PRO A 96 10.37 25.94 7.70
C PRO A 96 10.22 25.02 8.91
N PRO A 97 10.74 23.79 8.83
CA PRO A 97 10.63 22.83 9.91
C PRO A 97 11.30 23.37 11.17
N SER A 98 10.67 23.16 12.32
CA SER A 98 11.28 23.51 13.60
C SER A 98 12.27 22.43 14.05
N LEU A 99 13.25 22.81 14.89
CA LEU A 99 14.23 21.85 15.43
C LEU A 99 13.58 20.62 16.13
N PRO A 100 12.53 20.78 16.97
CA PRO A 100 11.83 19.63 17.56
C PRO A 100 11.17 18.71 16.52
N GLU A 101 10.64 19.27 15.42
CA GLU A 101 10.02 18.49 14.35
C GLU A 101 11.06 17.70 13.56
N THR A 102 12.19 18.32 13.22
CA THR A 102 13.33 17.64 12.58
C THR A 102 13.83 16.49 13.44
N ILE A 103 14.01 16.71 14.76
CA ILE A 103 14.44 15.65 15.70
C ILE A 103 13.43 14.49 15.71
N ARG A 104 12.12 14.80 15.80
CA ARG A 104 11.06 13.79 15.82
C ARG A 104 11.03 13.00 14.51
N ALA A 105 11.11 13.67 13.36
CA ALA A 105 11.12 13.05 12.05
C ALA A 105 12.30 12.09 11.90
N VAL A 106 13.50 12.51 12.29
CA VAL A 106 14.70 11.68 12.21
C VAL A 106 14.62 10.45 13.13
N GLN A 107 14.09 10.61 14.35
CA GLN A 107 13.86 9.48 15.26
C GLN A 107 12.88 8.45 14.67
N GLN A 108 11.87 8.91 13.92
CA GLN A 108 10.85 8.08 13.30
C GLN A 108 11.29 7.38 12.01
N ILE A 109 12.45 7.74 11.43
CA ILE A 109 12.98 7.06 10.24
C ILE A 109 13.09 5.55 10.52
N SER A 110 12.71 4.68 9.59
CA SER A 110 12.91 3.23 9.80
C SER A 110 14.37 2.83 9.55
N SER A 111 14.94 2.00 10.42
CA SER A 111 16.26 1.40 10.20
C SER A 111 16.20 0.20 9.25
N GLY A 112 17.30 -0.13 8.59
CA GLY A 112 17.43 -1.26 7.64
C GLY A 112 16.88 -0.99 6.25
N LYS A 113 16.61 0.28 5.89
CA LYS A 113 16.27 0.66 4.51
C LYS A 113 17.54 0.80 3.67
N ALA A 114 17.43 0.47 2.38
CA ALA A 114 18.52 0.67 1.45
C ALA A 114 18.83 2.17 1.33
N PRO A 115 20.12 2.56 1.35
CA PRO A 115 20.53 3.92 1.02
C PRO A 115 20.02 4.32 -0.37
N VAL A 116 19.72 5.61 -0.54
CA VAL A 116 19.28 6.17 -1.82
C VAL A 116 20.54 6.48 -2.67
N SER A 117 20.43 7.32 -3.70
CA SER A 117 21.54 7.72 -4.57
C SER A 117 22.71 8.39 -3.84
N ASP A 118 22.48 8.92 -2.64
CA ASP A 118 23.51 9.50 -1.77
C ASP A 118 24.39 8.43 -1.08
N ALA A 119 23.99 7.15 -1.16
CA ALA A 119 24.62 6.04 -0.45
C ALA A 119 24.69 6.23 1.08
N ILE A 120 23.83 7.09 1.66
CA ILE A 120 23.79 7.35 3.10
C ILE A 120 22.72 6.44 3.75
N PRO A 121 23.11 5.53 4.67
CA PRO A 121 22.15 4.75 5.42
C PRO A 121 21.34 5.62 6.40
N PRO A 122 20.04 5.34 6.60
CA PRO A 122 19.19 6.08 7.54
C PRO A 122 19.69 6.05 8.99
N GLU A 123 20.48 5.04 9.36
CA GLU A 123 21.13 4.92 10.67
C GLU A 123 22.11 6.06 10.94
N VAL A 124 22.80 6.54 9.90
CA VAL A 124 23.76 7.65 10.02
C VAL A 124 23.01 8.90 10.46
N CYS A 125 21.85 9.19 9.85
CA CYS A 125 21.02 10.32 10.22
C CYS A 125 20.54 10.20 11.69
N LYS A 126 20.04 9.03 12.10
CA LYS A 126 19.59 8.79 13.48
C LYS A 126 20.66 8.99 14.55
N HIS A 127 21.91 8.59 14.27
CA HIS A 127 22.98 8.57 15.26
C HIS A 127 23.92 9.77 15.21
N SER A 128 23.77 10.65 14.22
CA SER A 128 24.63 11.81 13.97
C SER A 128 24.54 12.95 15.00
N GLY A 129 23.64 12.84 15.98
CA GLY A 129 23.57 13.74 17.13
C GLY A 129 22.99 15.14 16.83
N PRO A 130 22.97 16.03 17.85
CA PRO A 130 22.24 17.30 17.78
C PRO A 130 22.73 18.28 16.71
N ARG A 131 24.03 18.19 16.36
CA ARG A 131 24.66 19.09 15.37
C ARG A 131 24.10 18.88 13.97
N LEU A 132 23.90 17.62 13.56
CA LEU A 132 23.32 17.32 12.26
C LEU A 132 21.84 17.72 12.19
N MET A 133 21.09 17.57 13.29
CA MET A 133 19.69 18.03 13.37
C MET A 133 19.56 19.54 13.17
N ALA A 134 20.50 20.32 13.73
CA ALA A 134 20.52 21.77 13.53
C ALA A 134 20.79 22.15 12.07
N GLU A 135 21.79 21.51 11.43
CA GLU A 135 22.10 21.72 10.01
C GLU A 135 20.94 21.33 9.09
N LEU A 136 20.26 20.20 9.36
CA LEU A 136 19.06 19.78 8.61
C LEU A 136 17.91 20.77 8.74
N THR A 137 17.76 21.41 9.91
CA THR A 137 16.72 22.42 10.14
C THR A 137 17.00 23.70 9.34
N THR A 138 18.26 24.02 9.06
CA THR A 138 18.65 25.21 8.27
C THR A 138 18.67 24.99 6.76
N LEU A 139 18.57 23.73 6.31
CA LEU A 139 18.57 23.37 4.89
C LEU A 139 17.24 23.64 4.18
N PHE A 140 16.18 23.86 4.94
CA PHE A 140 14.82 24.16 4.48
C PHE A 140 14.42 25.57 4.93
#